data_AF-A0A175QQW6-F1
#
_entry.id   AF-A0A175QQW6-F1
#
_cell.length_a   1.000
_cell.length_b   1.000
_cell.length_c   1.000
_cell.angle_alpha   90.00
_cell.angle_beta   90.00
_cell.angle_gamma   90.00
#
_symmetry.space_group_name_H-M   'P 1'
#
loop_
_entity.id
_entity.type
_entity.pdbx_description
1 polymer ?
#
loop_
_entity_poly.entity_id
_entity_poly.type
_entity_poly.pdbx_seq_one_letter_code
_entity_poly.pdbx_strand_id
1 'polypeptide(L)'
;MSRNIILVDPLPRTLDLIMTPDVRARLEALGEVVLSEDRPMPDAEVDALLPDTVLIFGQTAMPRERLDRAPRLRAIVNVETNFLPNIDYQACNERG
;
A
#
# COMPACT_ATOMS: atom_id res chain seq x y z
N MET A 1 -19.07 -9.42 3.59
CA MET A 1 -18.04 -9.07 4.58
C MET A 1 -17.03 -8.18 3.88
N SER A 2 -16.65 -7.06 4.49
CA SER A 2 -15.62 -6.16 3.94
C SER A 2 -14.26 -6.84 4.03
N ARG A 3 -13.50 -6.89 2.92
CA ARG A 3 -12.13 -7.40 2.93
C ARG A 3 -11.19 -6.31 3.44
N ASN A 4 -10.15 -6.70 4.17
CA ASN A 4 -9.05 -5.82 4.52
C ASN A 4 -7.90 -6.15 3.58
N ILE A 5 -7.71 -5.34 2.54
CA ILE A 5 -6.63 -5.55 1.57
C ILE A 5 -5.40 -4.75 2.00
N ILE A 6 -4.26 -5.42 2.00
CA ILE A 6 -2.95 -4.81 2.28
C ILE A 6 -2.14 -4.94 0.99
N LEU A 7 -1.91 -3.82 0.31
CA LEU A 7 -1.07 -3.80 -0.87
C LEU A 7 0.40 -3.73 -0.46
N VAL A 8 1.22 -4.60 -1.03
CA VAL A 8 2.66 -4.61 -0.82
C VAL A 8 3.33 -4.56 -2.19
N ASP A 9 3.90 -3.40 -2.50
CA ASP A 9 4.55 -3.05 -3.77
C ASP A 9 5.93 -2.43 -3.44
N PRO A 10 6.87 -3.25 -2.90
CA PRO A 10 8.01 -2.74 -2.16
C PRO A 10 9.22 -2.42 -3.03
N LEU A 11 9.14 -2.60 -4.36
CA LEU A 11 10.27 -2.42 -5.26
C LEU A 11 10.94 -1.04 -5.07
N PRO A 12 12.28 -0.98 -5.14
CA PRO A 12 13.23 -2.06 -5.43
C PRO A 12 13.62 -2.92 -4.21
N ARG A 13 12.89 -2.80 -3.08
CA ARG A 13 13.06 -3.66 -1.91
C ARG A 13 12.21 -4.93 -2.05
N THR A 14 12.42 -5.85 -1.13
CA THR A 14 11.61 -7.06 -0.95
C THR A 14 10.96 -7.04 0.43
N LEU A 15 9.85 -7.73 0.58
CA LEU A 15 9.11 -7.92 1.83
C LEU A 15 10.01 -8.55 2.90
N ASP A 16 10.79 -9.56 2.55
CA ASP A 16 11.73 -10.23 3.47
C ASP A 16 12.87 -9.28 3.93
N LEU A 17 13.21 -8.26 3.14
CA LEU A 17 14.18 -7.24 3.53
C LEU A 17 13.59 -6.21 4.51
N ILE A 18 12.30 -5.88 4.37
CA ILE A 18 11.65 -4.82 5.15
C ILE A 18 10.87 -5.34 6.38
N MET A 19 10.65 -6.66 6.46
CA MET A 19 9.90 -7.29 7.56
C MET A 19 10.58 -8.57 8.03
N THR A 20 10.67 -8.73 9.36
CA THR A 20 10.99 -10.02 9.95
C THR A 20 9.80 -10.98 9.83
N PRO A 21 10.02 -12.32 9.91
CA PRO A 21 8.95 -13.30 9.77
C PRO A 21 7.77 -13.12 10.75
N ASP A 22 8.05 -12.71 11.99
CA ASP A 22 7.02 -12.43 13.00
C ASP A 22 6.18 -11.18 12.66
N VAL A 23 6.79 -10.16 12.08
CA VAL A 23 6.09 -8.96 11.60
C VAL A 23 5.22 -9.30 10.39
N ARG A 24 5.74 -10.09 9.45
CA ARG A 24 4.98 -10.57 8.29
C ARG A 24 3.75 -11.38 8.72
N ALA A 25 3.90 -12.31 9.65
CA ALA A 25 2.77 -13.08 10.17
C ALA A 25 1.70 -12.19 10.83
N ARG A 26 2.13 -11.13 11.54
CA ARG A 26 1.20 -10.15 12.10
C ARG A 26 0.47 -9.35 11.01
N LEU A 27 1.15 -9.01 9.91
CA LEU A 27 0.54 -8.32 8.77
C LEU A 27 -0.53 -9.19 8.09
N GLU A 28 -0.20 -10.45 7.81
CA GLU A 28 -1.11 -11.43 7.21
C GLU A 28 -2.32 -11.73 8.12
N ALA A 29 -2.19 -11.56 9.44
CA ALA A 29 -3.31 -11.66 10.38
C ALA A 29 -4.25 -10.43 10.37
N LEU A 30 -3.81 -9.27 9.86
CA LEU A 30 -4.64 -8.05 9.78
C LEU A 30 -5.53 -8.02 8.53
N GLY A 31 -5.14 -8.72 7.46
CA GLY A 31 -5.83 -8.69 6.18
C GLY A 31 -5.16 -9.55 5.11
N GLU A 32 -5.81 -9.59 3.95
CA GLU A 32 -5.30 -10.25 2.75
C GLU A 32 -4.15 -9.41 2.16
N VAL A 33 -2.95 -9.99 2.15
CA VAL A 33 -1.75 -9.36 1.60
C VAL A 33 -1.67 -9.64 0.10
N VAL A 34 -1.74 -8.59 -0.72
CA VAL A 34 -1.54 -8.65 -2.16
C VAL A 34 -0.16 -8.11 -2.48
N LEU A 35 0.73 -9.01 -2.90
CA LEU A 35 2.16 -8.76 -3.04
C LEU A 35 2.59 -8.71 -4.51
N SER A 36 3.34 -7.67 -4.88
CA SER A 36 4.02 -7.57 -6.17
C SER A 36 5.50 -7.22 -5.95
N GLU A 37 6.39 -8.22 -6.06
CA GLU A 37 7.83 -8.04 -5.81
C GLU A 37 8.70 -8.11 -7.07
N ASP A 38 8.22 -8.72 -8.15
CA ASP A 38 9.01 -8.87 -9.38
C ASP A 38 8.82 -7.68 -10.34
N ARG A 39 7.77 -6.89 -10.13
CA ARG A 39 7.38 -5.74 -10.94
C ARG A 39 6.54 -4.77 -10.11
N PRO A 40 6.46 -3.48 -10.51
CA PRO A 40 5.47 -2.59 -9.92
C PRO A 40 4.07 -3.17 -10.08
N MET A 41 3.26 -3.06 -9.03
CA MET A 41 1.86 -3.50 -9.10
C MET A 41 1.14 -2.75 -10.25
N PRO A 42 0.45 -3.46 -11.16
CA PRO A 42 -0.25 -2.81 -12.26
C PRO A 42 -1.32 -1.83 -11.79
N ASP A 43 -1.42 -0.70 -12.47
CA ASP A 43 -2.39 0.35 -12.12
C ASP A 43 -3.84 -0.17 -12.06
N ALA A 44 -4.23 -1.05 -12.99
CA ALA A 44 -5.56 -1.64 -13.02
C ALA A 44 -5.85 -2.55 -11.80
N GLU A 45 -4.81 -3.21 -11.27
CA GLU A 45 -4.91 -4.08 -10.10
C GLU A 45 -5.03 -3.25 -8.82
N VAL A 46 -4.17 -2.22 -8.68
CA VAL A 46 -4.28 -1.23 -7.60
C VAL A 46 -5.69 -0.66 -7.56
N ASP A 47 -6.14 -0.11 -8.69
CA ASP A 47 -7.43 0.55 -8.87
C ASP A 47 -8.64 -0.32 -8.50
N ALA A 48 -8.56 -1.62 -8.78
CA ALA A 48 -9.61 -2.58 -8.47
C ALA A 48 -9.67 -2.91 -6.97
N LEU A 49 -8.53 -2.84 -6.28
CA LEU A 49 -8.40 -3.19 -4.87
C LEU A 49 -8.62 -1.99 -3.93
N LEU A 50 -8.40 -0.75 -4.40
CA LEU A 50 -8.53 0.48 -3.61
C LEU A 50 -9.78 0.55 -2.69
N PRO A 51 -11.00 0.14 -3.11
CA PRO A 51 -12.17 0.22 -2.24
C PRO A 51 -12.05 -0.58 -0.93
N ASP A 52 -11.27 -1.66 -0.94
CA ASP A 52 -11.04 -2.57 0.20
C ASP A 52 -9.66 -2.36 0.85
N THR A 53 -8.77 -1.56 0.24
CA THR A 53 -7.40 -1.35 0.73
C THR A 53 -7.37 -0.57 2.05
N VAL A 54 -6.70 -1.14 3.06
CA VAL A 54 -6.51 -0.54 4.38
C VAL A 54 -5.07 -0.06 4.62
N LEU A 55 -4.08 -0.69 4.00
CA LEU A 55 -2.66 -0.36 4.12
C LEU A 55 -1.95 -0.53 2.78
N ILE A 56 -0.92 0.29 2.54
CA ILE A 56 -0.01 0.16 1.42
C ILE A 56 1.43 0.18 1.95
N PHE A 57 2.26 -0.78 1.55
CA PHE A 57 3.70 -0.79 1.79
C PHE A 57 4.41 -0.65 0.45
N GLY A 58 5.15 0.45 0.25
CA GLY A 58 5.75 0.74 -1.05
C GLY A 58 5.67 2.21 -1.44
N GLN A 59 5.89 2.44 -2.73
CA GLN A 59 5.75 3.75 -3.38
C GLN A 59 4.73 3.70 -4.53
N THR A 60 3.64 2.95 -4.36
CA THR A 60 2.54 2.94 -5.33
C THR A 60 2.02 4.37 -5.53
N ALA A 61 1.85 4.79 -6.79
CA ALA A 61 1.36 6.12 -7.10
C ALA A 61 -0.08 6.30 -6.56
N MET A 62 -0.27 7.30 -5.72
CA MET A 62 -1.52 7.61 -5.03
C MET A 62 -1.83 9.11 -5.16
N PRO A 63 -2.17 9.58 -6.37
CA PRO A 63 -2.70 10.93 -6.55
C PRO A 63 -4.09 11.03 -5.89
N ARG A 64 -4.61 12.26 -5.77
CA ARG A 64 -5.86 12.54 -5.06
C ARG A 64 -7.03 11.67 -5.51
N GLU A 65 -7.13 11.39 -6.80
CA GLU A 65 -8.21 10.58 -7.37
C GLU A 65 -8.18 9.12 -6.87
N ARG A 66 -6.99 8.55 -6.66
CA ARG A 66 -6.84 7.21 -6.06
C ARG A 66 -7.14 7.24 -4.58
N LEU A 67 -6.65 8.26 -3.88
CA LEU A 67 -6.96 8.42 -2.46
C LEU A 67 -8.48 8.51 -2.26
N ASP A 68 -9.20 9.30 -3.08
CA ASP A 68 -10.67 9.43 -3.03
C ASP A 68 -11.39 8.08 -3.24
N ARG A 69 -10.81 7.16 -4.02
CA ARG A 69 -11.32 5.80 -4.25
C ARG A 69 -10.94 4.79 -3.17
N ALA A 70 -10.11 5.17 -2.20
CA ALA A 70 -9.62 4.31 -1.13
C ALA A 70 -10.16 4.76 0.25
N PRO A 71 -11.48 4.71 0.49
CA PRO A 71 -12.10 5.27 1.70
C PRO A 71 -11.69 4.56 2.99
N ARG A 72 -11.09 3.37 2.89
CA ARG A 72 -10.64 2.55 4.01
C ARG A 72 -9.14 2.66 4.28
N LEU A 73 -8.39 3.33 3.40
CA LEU A 73 -6.94 3.44 3.52
C LEU A 73 -6.58 4.21 4.79
N ARG A 74 -5.74 3.60 5.62
CA ARG A 74 -5.32 4.15 6.92
C ARG A 74 -3.88 4.65 6.92
N ALA A 75 -3.02 4.05 6.11
CA ALA A 75 -1.62 4.44 6.03
C ALA A 75 -0.98 3.97 4.73
N ILE A 76 -0.03 4.77 4.25
CA ILE A 76 0.95 4.37 3.24
C ILE A 76 2.32 4.40 3.92
N VAL A 77 2.97 3.26 3.98
CA VAL A 77 4.32 3.11 4.54
C VAL A 77 5.29 3.08 3.39
N ASN A 78 5.95 4.21 3.15
CA ASN A 78 7.05 4.28 2.21
C ASN A 78 8.23 3.46 2.75
N VAL A 79 8.76 2.55 1.93
CA VAL A 79 9.84 1.62 2.28
C VAL A 79 11.20 2.02 1.68
N GLU A 80 11.24 3.16 1.00
CA GLU A 80 12.46 3.81 0.52
C GLU A 80 12.81 5.05 1.36
N THR A 81 14.01 5.58 1.14
CA THR A 81 14.51 6.77 1.85
C THR A 81 14.18 8.09 1.15
N ASN A 82 13.52 8.05 0.00
CA ASN A 82 13.13 9.21 -0.80
C ASN A 82 11.62 9.48 -0.66
N PHE A 83 11.21 10.72 -0.92
CA PHE A 83 9.80 11.09 -1.05
C PHE A 83 9.56 11.53 -2.50
N LEU A 84 9.08 10.60 -3.32
CA LEU A 84 8.73 10.91 -4.71
C LEU A 84 7.42 11.72 -4.77
N PRO A 85 7.22 12.57 -5.77
CA PRO A 85 6.00 13.36 -5.96
C PRO A 85 4.87 12.54 -6.61
N ASN A 86 4.74 11.26 -6.25
CA ASN A 86 3.76 10.32 -6.79
C ASN A 86 2.60 10.03 -5.82
N ILE A 87 2.72 10.47 -4.57
CA ILE A 87 1.68 10.41 -3.54
C ILE A 87 1.27 11.84 -3.21
N ASP A 88 -0.05 12.10 -3.20
CA ASP A 88 -0.57 13.38 -2.72
C ASP A 88 -0.55 13.40 -1.18
N TYR A 89 0.60 13.77 -0.61
CA TYR A 89 0.82 13.84 0.83
C TYR A 89 -0.10 14.85 1.53
N GLN A 90 -0.50 15.92 0.83
CA GLN A 90 -1.44 16.88 1.40
C GLN A 90 -2.80 16.24 1.58
N ALA A 91 -3.32 15.57 0.54
CA ALA A 91 -4.59 14.85 0.62
C ALA A 91 -4.54 13.68 1.62
N CYS A 92 -3.38 13.05 1.82
CA CYS A 92 -3.18 12.08 2.91
C CYS A 92 -3.34 12.75 4.28
N ASN A 93 -2.62 13.85 4.52
CA ASN A 93 -2.67 14.56 5.79
C ASN A 93 -4.07 15.12 6.13
N GLU A 94 -4.84 15.55 5.12
CA GLU A 94 -6.24 15.99 5.29
C GLU A 94 -7.18 14.86 5.76
N ARG A 95 -6.82 13.59 5.56
CA ARG A 95 -7.64 12.41 5.91
C ARG A 95 -7.29 11.80 7.27
N GLY A 96 -6.18 12.20 7.88
CA GLY A 96 -5.61 11.61 9.09
C GLY A 96 -4.97 10.25 8.84
#